data_AF-A0A1B0GLW3-F1
#
_entry.id   AF-A0A1B0GLW3-F1
#
_cell.length_a   1.000
_cell.length_b   1.000
_cell.length_c   1.000
_cell.angle_alpha   90.00
_cell.angle_beta   90.00
_cell.angle_gamma   90.00
#
_symmetry.space_group_name_H-M   'P 1'
#
loop_
_entity.id
_entity.type
_entity.pdbx_description
1 polymer ?
#
loop_
_entity_poly.entity_id
_entity_poly.type
_entity_poly.pdbx_seq_one_letter_code
_entity_poly.pdbx_strand_id
1 'polypeptide(L)'
;MYIRLVQDFGLDCEVAQHLAKSYGDRAFAVAKLATLTGKRWPIIGKKIHPEFPYIDAEIRYGVREYACTTIDMIARRLRLAFLNVQAAQEALPAIVDIMAEELKWSKDEKEKQLKMATDFLSNEMGMLVNRASRDKIPINLTKEEIQMYIKRFQIIDKENKGYVSINDIRRGLKHFGEADISGEELHEILREIDTNMNGQVELDEYLQMMSAIKSGNVAYSRFARMAELEEEQHEKEKLKKKISVERSGGGL
;
A
#
# COMPACT_ATOMS: atom_id res chain seq x y z
N MET A 1 -4.51 -2.21 29.15
CA MET A 1 -3.26 -2.92 28.83
C MET A 1 -2.40 -2.15 27.84
N TYR A 2 -2.91 -1.82 26.64
CA TYR A 2 -2.15 -1.08 25.62
C TYR A 2 -1.68 0.32 26.08
N ILE A 3 -2.43 1.00 26.95
CA ILE A 3 -2.04 2.31 27.51
C ILE A 3 -0.66 2.25 28.18
N ARG A 4 -0.36 1.15 28.91
CA ARG A 4 0.96 0.96 29.53
C ARG A 4 2.05 0.69 28.50
N LEU A 5 1.75 -0.04 27.41
CA LEU A 5 2.71 -0.23 26.31
C LEU A 5 3.07 1.12 25.65
N VAL A 6 2.10 2.02 25.49
CA VAL A 6 2.35 3.36 24.96
C VAL A 6 3.17 4.21 25.95
N GLN A 7 2.81 4.19 27.24
CA GLN A 7 3.47 5.02 28.26
C GLN A 7 4.88 4.53 28.62
N ASP A 8 5.06 3.24 28.80
CA ASP A 8 6.32 2.66 29.31
C ASP A 8 7.36 2.49 28.18
N PHE A 9 6.91 2.23 26.96
CA PHE A 9 7.79 1.90 25.82
C PHE A 9 7.77 2.97 24.72
N GLY A 10 6.81 3.89 24.70
CA GLY A 10 6.70 4.91 23.64
C GLY A 10 6.30 4.34 22.28
N LEU A 11 5.50 3.27 22.28
CA LEU A 11 4.95 2.66 21.07
C LEU A 11 3.81 3.50 20.46
N ASP A 12 3.64 3.38 19.15
CA ASP A 12 2.48 3.93 18.46
C ASP A 12 1.18 3.30 19.00
N CYS A 13 0.10 4.08 19.06
CA CYS A 13 -1.15 3.66 19.71
C CYS A 13 -1.75 2.43 19.01
N GLU A 14 -1.76 2.45 17.68
CA GLU A 14 -2.26 1.36 16.84
C GLU A 14 -1.46 0.07 17.05
N VAL A 15 -0.12 0.16 17.06
CA VAL A 15 0.79 -0.96 17.32
C VAL A 15 0.57 -1.53 18.72
N ALA A 16 0.45 -0.66 19.73
CA ALA A 16 0.23 -1.08 21.11
C ALA A 16 -1.12 -1.82 21.28
N GLN A 17 -2.17 -1.38 20.57
CA GLN A 17 -3.46 -2.07 20.55
C GLN A 17 -3.36 -3.44 19.87
N HIS A 18 -2.70 -3.51 18.71
CA HIS A 18 -2.44 -4.77 18.00
C HIS A 18 -1.68 -5.77 18.87
N LEU A 19 -0.57 -5.34 19.50
CA LEU A 19 0.23 -6.21 20.36
C LEU A 19 -0.56 -6.71 21.56
N ALA A 20 -1.33 -5.83 22.22
CA ALA A 20 -2.16 -6.22 23.35
C ALA A 20 -3.25 -7.22 22.96
N LYS A 21 -3.83 -7.09 21.75
CA LYS A 21 -4.87 -8.00 21.24
C LYS A 21 -4.28 -9.36 20.83
N SER A 22 -3.12 -9.35 20.17
CA SER A 22 -2.50 -10.55 19.59
C SER A 22 -1.72 -11.37 20.62
N TYR A 23 -0.98 -10.71 21.51
CA TYR A 23 -0.05 -11.37 22.45
C TYR A 23 -0.49 -11.28 23.92
N GLY A 24 -1.53 -10.51 24.25
CA GLY A 24 -2.02 -10.39 25.62
C GLY A 24 -0.92 -9.96 26.60
N ASP A 25 -0.72 -10.75 27.66
CA ASP A 25 0.30 -10.56 28.70
C ASP A 25 1.73 -10.59 28.15
N ARG A 26 1.98 -11.35 27.09
CA ARG A 26 3.29 -11.42 26.44
C ARG A 26 3.63 -10.17 25.62
N ALA A 27 2.68 -9.26 25.37
CA ALA A 27 2.92 -8.04 24.61
C ALA A 27 4.07 -7.19 25.18
N PHE A 28 4.26 -7.19 26.51
CA PHE A 28 5.39 -6.51 27.15
C PHE A 28 6.74 -7.17 26.83
N ALA A 29 6.78 -8.50 26.72
CA ALA A 29 7.98 -9.22 26.33
C ALA A 29 8.33 -8.96 24.86
N VAL A 30 7.32 -8.90 23.99
CA VAL A 30 7.48 -8.52 22.57
C VAL A 30 8.00 -7.10 22.47
N ALA A 31 7.38 -6.13 23.15
CA ALA A 31 7.77 -4.72 23.10
C ALA A 31 9.23 -4.47 23.51
N LYS A 32 9.77 -5.26 24.46
CA LYS A 32 11.18 -5.19 24.87
C LYS A 32 12.18 -5.55 23.76
N LEU A 33 11.75 -6.26 22.71
CA LEU A 33 12.60 -6.67 21.60
C LEU A 33 12.63 -5.66 20.45
N ALA A 34 11.80 -4.62 20.53
CA ALA A 34 11.69 -3.60 19.49
C ALA A 34 12.96 -2.75 19.41
N THR A 35 13.40 -2.44 18.18
CA THR A 35 14.45 -1.46 17.94
C THR A 35 13.95 -0.03 18.15
N LEU A 36 14.91 0.86 18.43
CA LEU A 36 14.67 2.30 18.45
C LEU A 36 14.44 2.79 17.01
N THR A 37 13.41 3.62 16.83
CA THR A 37 13.05 4.15 15.51
C THR A 37 13.91 5.34 15.07
N GLY A 38 14.59 6.00 16.02
CA GLY A 38 15.31 7.26 15.81
C GLY A 38 14.42 8.50 15.69
N LYS A 39 13.10 8.35 15.87
CA LYS A 39 12.13 9.47 15.84
C LYS A 39 11.80 9.93 17.27
N ARG A 40 11.28 11.17 17.40
CA ARG A 40 10.75 11.67 18.68
C ARG A 40 9.54 10.85 19.16
N TRP A 41 8.73 10.40 18.20
CA TRP A 41 7.59 9.52 18.43
C TRP A 41 7.26 8.78 17.12
N PRO A 42 6.87 7.49 17.17
CA PRO A 42 7.05 6.54 18.27
C PRO A 42 8.54 6.31 18.58
N ILE A 43 8.90 6.03 19.83
CA ILE A 43 10.30 5.91 20.29
C ILE A 43 10.90 4.57 19.85
N ILE A 44 10.12 3.48 19.99
CA ILE A 44 10.50 2.13 19.59
C ILE A 44 9.43 1.51 18.67
N GLY A 45 9.77 0.38 18.05
CA GLY A 45 8.82 -0.38 17.23
C GLY A 45 8.80 0.13 15.80
N LYS A 46 9.84 -0.23 15.05
CA LYS A 46 9.90 0.11 13.63
C LYS A 46 8.86 -0.74 12.89
N LYS A 47 7.82 -0.08 12.37
CA LYS A 47 6.83 -0.73 11.51
C LYS A 47 7.52 -1.33 10.28
N ILE A 48 7.16 -2.56 9.94
CA ILE A 48 7.69 -3.28 8.77
C ILE A 48 7.07 -2.72 7.49
N HIS A 49 5.77 -2.43 7.54
CA HIS A 49 5.03 -1.77 6.46
C HIS A 49 4.27 -0.56 7.05
N PRO A 50 4.20 0.60 6.37
CA PRO A 50 3.56 1.79 6.92
C PRO A 50 2.08 1.60 7.28
N GLU A 51 1.36 0.79 6.51
CA GLU A 51 -0.09 0.60 6.62
C GLU A 51 -0.51 -0.47 7.64
N PHE A 52 0.42 -1.31 8.11
CA PHE A 52 0.09 -2.40 9.03
C PHE A 52 0.78 -2.24 10.38
N PRO A 53 0.12 -2.62 11.50
CA PRO A 53 0.66 -2.44 12.85
C PRO A 53 1.72 -3.49 13.24
N TYR A 54 2.40 -4.09 12.25
CA TYR A 54 3.45 -5.07 12.49
C TYR A 54 4.81 -4.42 12.67
N ILE A 55 5.51 -4.79 13.73
CA ILE A 55 6.84 -4.25 14.04
C ILE A 55 7.93 -5.32 14.00
N ASP A 56 9.17 -4.85 13.87
CA ASP A 56 10.39 -5.66 13.96
C ASP A 56 10.44 -6.59 15.19
N ALA A 57 9.90 -6.13 16.31
CA ALA A 57 9.85 -6.91 17.55
C ALA A 57 9.06 -8.22 17.42
N GLU A 58 7.98 -8.23 16.63
CA GLU A 58 7.16 -9.44 16.42
C GLU A 58 7.93 -10.50 15.64
N ILE A 59 8.77 -10.08 14.69
CA ILE A 59 9.60 -11.00 13.91
C ILE A 59 10.64 -11.64 14.82
N ARG A 60 11.35 -10.83 15.60
CA ARG A 60 12.33 -11.32 16.58
C ARG A 60 11.69 -12.25 17.61
N TYR A 61 10.51 -11.89 18.09
CA TYR A 61 9.75 -12.73 19.01
C TYR A 61 9.32 -14.04 18.35
N GLY A 62 8.83 -14.00 17.11
CA GLY A 62 8.43 -15.19 16.36
C GLY A 62 9.59 -16.16 16.10
N VAL A 63 10.79 -15.65 15.83
CA VAL A 63 12.01 -16.47 15.70
C VAL A 63 12.32 -17.21 17.01
N ARG A 64 12.14 -16.55 18.17
CA ARG A 64 12.29 -17.19 19.49
C ARG A 64 11.21 -18.23 19.76
N GLU A 65 10.05 -18.10 19.14
CA GLU A 65 9.00 -19.13 19.12
C GLU A 65 9.17 -20.14 17.95
N TYR A 66 10.42 -20.38 17.52
CA TYR A 66 10.81 -21.38 16.52
C TYR A 66 10.27 -21.15 15.10
N ALA A 67 9.95 -19.92 14.73
CA ALA A 67 9.70 -19.58 13.32
C ALA A 67 11.01 -19.54 12.53
N CYS A 68 11.36 -20.65 11.90
CA CYS A 68 12.65 -20.83 11.21
C CYS A 68 12.61 -20.53 9.69
N THR A 69 11.45 -20.18 9.13
CA THR A 69 11.32 -19.87 7.70
C THR A 69 10.57 -18.55 7.48
N THR A 70 10.91 -17.84 6.40
CA THR A 70 10.25 -16.58 6.07
C THR A 70 8.77 -16.77 5.78
N ILE A 71 8.39 -17.91 5.18
CA ILE A 71 7.00 -18.27 4.91
C ILE A 71 6.21 -18.42 6.22
N ASP A 72 6.77 -19.06 7.25
CA ASP A 72 6.11 -19.15 8.57
C ASP A 72 5.82 -17.75 9.14
N MET A 73 6.81 -16.87 9.08
CA MET A 73 6.69 -15.53 9.62
C MET A 73 5.56 -14.74 8.95
N ILE A 74 5.50 -14.75 7.62
CA ILE A 74 4.55 -13.93 6.87
C ILE A 74 3.15 -14.56 6.85
N ALA A 75 3.05 -15.89 6.73
CA ALA A 75 1.78 -16.58 6.59
C ALA A 75 1.12 -16.87 7.95
N ARG A 76 1.87 -17.35 8.96
CA ARG A 76 1.28 -17.84 10.22
C ARG A 76 1.40 -16.85 11.38
N ARG A 77 2.54 -16.17 11.50
CA ARG A 77 2.80 -15.25 12.63
C ARG A 77 2.18 -13.88 12.41
N LEU A 78 2.59 -13.20 11.34
CA LEU A 78 2.05 -11.90 10.97
C LEU A 78 0.70 -12.04 10.26
N ARG A 79 0.54 -13.09 9.44
CA ARG A 79 -0.60 -13.28 8.52
C ARG A 79 -0.72 -12.19 7.45
N LEU A 80 0.36 -11.44 7.22
CA LEU A 80 0.40 -10.36 6.23
C LEU A 80 0.15 -10.90 4.82
N ALA A 81 0.61 -12.11 4.51
CA ALA A 81 0.36 -12.75 3.22
C ALA A 81 -1.13 -12.89 2.90
N PHE A 82 -1.97 -13.17 3.90
CA PHE A 82 -3.42 -13.34 3.71
C PHE A 82 -4.18 -12.02 3.72
N LEU A 83 -3.65 -11.00 4.41
CA LEU A 83 -4.28 -9.68 4.48
C LEU A 83 -4.02 -8.87 3.22
N ASN A 84 -2.77 -8.83 2.77
CA ASN A 84 -2.36 -8.09 1.59
C ASN A 84 -1.05 -8.66 1.03
N VAL A 85 -1.17 -9.33 -0.13
CA VAL A 85 -0.04 -9.99 -0.79
C VAL A 85 1.02 -8.99 -1.26
N GLN A 86 0.61 -7.81 -1.70
CA GLN A 86 1.52 -6.77 -2.18
C GLN A 86 2.31 -6.17 -1.01
N ALA A 87 1.63 -5.82 0.09
CA ALA A 87 2.30 -5.34 1.29
C ALA A 87 3.24 -6.42 1.90
N ALA A 88 2.87 -7.70 1.79
CA ALA A 88 3.76 -8.80 2.16
C ALA A 88 5.02 -8.85 1.28
N GLN A 89 4.88 -8.59 -0.03
CA GLN A 89 6.00 -8.54 -0.96
C GLN A 89 6.93 -7.35 -0.70
N GLU A 90 6.39 -6.16 -0.41
CA GLU A 90 7.20 -4.99 -0.07
C GLU A 90 7.92 -5.16 1.28
N ALA A 91 7.27 -5.84 2.23
CA ALA A 91 7.84 -6.15 3.55
C ALA A 91 8.90 -7.27 3.54
N LEU A 92 8.90 -8.14 2.52
CA LEU A 92 9.73 -9.35 2.46
C LEU A 92 11.22 -9.11 2.74
N PRO A 93 11.90 -8.16 2.06
CA PRO A 93 13.33 -7.93 2.28
C PRO A 93 13.65 -7.55 3.73
N ALA A 94 12.84 -6.67 4.33
CA ALA A 94 13.01 -6.26 5.72
C ALA A 94 12.81 -7.42 6.69
N ILE A 95 11.84 -8.31 6.43
CA ILE A 95 11.59 -9.48 7.26
C ILE A 95 12.76 -10.47 7.19
N VAL A 96 13.23 -10.77 5.98
CA VAL A 96 14.37 -11.67 5.74
C VAL A 96 15.63 -11.12 6.42
N ASP A 97 15.87 -9.82 6.36
CA ASP A 97 17.03 -9.21 7.01
C ASP A 97 16.99 -9.36 8.53
N ILE A 98 15.85 -9.08 9.16
CA ILE A 98 15.69 -9.25 10.61
C ILE A 98 15.82 -10.73 11.01
N MET A 99 15.20 -11.65 10.27
CA MET A 99 15.32 -13.08 10.55
C MET A 99 16.76 -13.57 10.37
N ALA A 100 17.47 -13.07 9.37
CA ALA A 100 18.85 -13.44 9.13
C ALA A 100 19.81 -12.94 10.22
N GLU A 101 19.54 -11.78 10.82
CA GLU A 101 20.29 -11.30 11.99
C GLU A 101 20.11 -12.23 13.19
N GLU A 102 18.87 -12.66 13.47
CA GLU A 102 18.55 -13.52 14.62
C GLU A 102 19.02 -14.98 14.43
N LEU A 103 18.84 -15.54 13.23
CA LEU A 103 19.19 -16.93 12.90
C LEU A 103 20.61 -17.10 12.32
N LYS A 104 21.33 -15.99 12.11
CA LYS A 104 22.68 -15.95 11.54
C LYS A 104 22.77 -16.61 10.15
N TRP A 105 21.84 -16.28 9.26
CA TRP A 105 21.83 -16.80 7.89
C TRP A 105 22.98 -16.25 7.05
N SER A 106 23.53 -17.10 6.17
CA SER A 106 24.45 -16.67 5.12
C SER A 106 23.71 -15.88 4.03
N LYS A 107 24.45 -15.16 3.18
CA LYS A 107 23.86 -14.43 2.03
C LYS A 107 23.08 -15.37 1.11
N ASP A 108 23.62 -16.55 0.85
CA ASP A 108 22.99 -17.57 0.01
C ASP A 108 21.66 -18.05 0.61
N GLU A 109 21.60 -18.26 1.92
CA GLU A 109 20.36 -18.68 2.58
C GLU A 109 19.33 -17.54 2.61
N LYS A 110 19.74 -16.27 2.76
CA LYS A 110 18.82 -15.13 2.63
C LYS A 110 18.15 -15.10 1.26
N GLU A 111 18.93 -15.24 0.18
CA GLU A 111 18.42 -15.22 -1.19
C GLU A 111 17.48 -16.41 -1.44
N LYS A 112 17.84 -17.58 -0.92
CA LYS A 112 17.02 -18.79 -1.00
C LYS A 112 15.67 -18.62 -0.31
N GLN A 113 15.65 -18.07 0.91
CA GLN A 113 14.41 -17.79 1.66
C GLN A 113 13.55 -16.73 0.98
N LEU A 114 14.17 -15.68 0.46
CA LEU A 114 13.48 -14.62 -0.28
C LEU A 114 12.81 -15.17 -1.54
N LYS A 115 13.51 -16.01 -2.30
CA LYS A 115 12.95 -16.67 -3.49
C LYS A 115 11.77 -17.58 -3.13
N MET A 116 11.94 -18.47 -2.15
CA MET A 116 10.86 -19.35 -1.69
C MET A 116 9.62 -18.58 -1.25
N ALA A 117 9.80 -17.49 -0.50
CA ALA A 117 8.67 -16.69 -0.05
C ALA A 117 8.01 -15.92 -1.21
N THR A 118 8.78 -15.47 -2.20
CA THR A 118 8.22 -14.83 -3.42
C THR A 118 7.39 -15.82 -4.22
N ASP A 119 7.90 -17.04 -4.42
CA ASP A 119 7.19 -18.12 -5.13
C ASP A 119 5.91 -18.54 -4.39
N PHE A 120 5.94 -18.56 -3.05
CA PHE A 120 4.77 -18.80 -2.21
C PHE A 120 3.70 -17.70 -2.39
N LEU A 121 4.10 -16.43 -2.35
CA LEU A 121 3.16 -15.32 -2.57
C LEU A 121 2.58 -15.33 -3.99
N SER A 122 3.38 -15.68 -5.00
CA SER A 122 2.94 -15.68 -6.39
C SER A 122 1.95 -16.79 -6.70
N ASN A 123 2.22 -18.00 -6.21
CA ASN A 123 1.51 -19.21 -6.59
C ASN A 123 0.39 -19.58 -5.62
N GLU A 124 0.66 -19.51 -4.31
CA GLU A 124 -0.28 -20.01 -3.28
C GLU A 124 -1.22 -18.92 -2.77
N MET A 125 -0.77 -17.66 -2.75
CA MET A 125 -1.53 -16.54 -2.17
C MET A 125 -2.29 -15.70 -3.21
N GLY A 126 -2.36 -16.16 -4.47
CA GLY A 126 -3.28 -15.58 -5.46
C GLY A 126 -2.78 -14.33 -6.20
N MET A 127 -1.52 -13.89 -6.01
CA MET A 127 -0.96 -12.75 -6.74
C MET A 127 -1.11 -12.89 -8.27
N LEU A 128 -0.88 -14.11 -8.79
CA LEU A 128 -1.03 -14.41 -10.23
C LEU A 128 -2.46 -14.82 -10.63
N VAL A 129 -3.26 -15.30 -9.67
CA VAL A 129 -4.63 -15.79 -9.93
C VAL A 129 -5.58 -14.61 -10.19
N ASN A 130 -5.33 -13.47 -9.55
CA ASN A 130 -6.02 -12.22 -9.85
C ASN A 130 -5.73 -11.73 -11.27
N ARG A 131 -4.49 -11.86 -11.77
CA ARG A 131 -4.13 -11.52 -13.17
C ARG A 131 -4.86 -12.36 -14.21
N ALA A 132 -4.90 -13.68 -14.03
CA ALA A 132 -5.57 -14.58 -14.99
C ALA A 132 -7.10 -14.36 -15.05
N SER A 133 -7.69 -13.81 -13.99
CA SER A 133 -9.10 -13.42 -13.96
C SER A 133 -9.33 -12.04 -14.61
N ARG A 134 -8.34 -11.14 -14.56
CA ARG A 134 -8.36 -9.81 -15.21
C ARG A 134 -8.30 -9.88 -16.74
N ASP A 135 -7.58 -10.84 -17.32
CA ASP A 135 -7.51 -11.01 -18.79
C ASP A 135 -8.85 -11.42 -19.43
N LYS A 136 -9.87 -11.78 -18.64
CA LYS A 136 -11.19 -12.20 -19.12
C LYS A 136 -12.21 -11.07 -19.29
N ILE A 137 -11.93 -9.85 -18.83
CA ILE A 137 -12.83 -8.71 -19.08
C ILE A 137 -12.37 -8.04 -20.37
N PRO A 138 -13.10 -8.19 -21.49
CA PRO A 138 -12.70 -7.56 -22.75
C PRO A 138 -12.76 -6.03 -22.59
N ILE A 139 -11.59 -5.40 -22.58
CA ILE A 139 -11.46 -3.94 -22.61
C ILE A 139 -11.90 -3.48 -24.00
N ASN A 140 -13.09 -2.90 -24.11
CA ASN A 140 -13.64 -2.38 -25.36
C ASN A 140 -13.31 -0.88 -25.50
N LEU A 141 -12.01 -0.58 -25.51
CA LEU A 141 -11.46 0.77 -25.63
C LEU A 141 -10.57 0.86 -26.88
N THR A 142 -10.61 2.00 -27.57
CA THR A 142 -9.68 2.26 -28.68
C THR A 142 -8.28 2.53 -28.13
N LYS A 143 -7.26 2.46 -29.00
CA LYS A 143 -5.87 2.74 -28.60
C LYS A 143 -5.71 4.17 -28.08
N GLU A 144 -6.45 5.12 -28.64
CA GLU A 144 -6.45 6.51 -28.23
C GLU A 144 -7.04 6.69 -26.83
N GLU A 145 -8.14 6.00 -26.53
CA GLU A 145 -8.79 6.02 -25.22
C GLU A 145 -7.92 5.37 -24.15
N ILE A 146 -7.32 4.21 -24.46
CA ILE A 146 -6.36 3.56 -23.57
C ILE A 146 -5.22 4.53 -23.24
N GLN A 147 -4.66 5.22 -24.25
CA GLN A 147 -3.57 6.17 -24.03
C GLN A 147 -4.01 7.38 -23.20
N MET A 148 -5.25 7.85 -23.36
CA MET A 148 -5.85 8.92 -22.56
C MET A 148 -6.01 8.49 -21.10
N TYR A 149 -6.57 7.31 -20.84
CA TYR A 149 -6.71 6.79 -19.49
C TYR A 149 -5.37 6.52 -18.82
N ILE A 150 -4.37 5.98 -19.54
CA ILE A 150 -3.00 5.83 -19.00
C ILE A 150 -2.44 7.19 -18.55
N LYS A 151 -2.63 8.26 -19.34
CA LYS A 151 -2.18 9.60 -18.95
C LYS A 151 -2.88 10.08 -17.69
N ARG A 152 -4.20 9.87 -17.57
CA ARG A 152 -4.96 10.21 -16.35
C ARG A 152 -4.43 9.46 -15.13
N PHE A 153 -4.18 8.17 -15.27
CA PHE A 153 -3.63 7.33 -14.20
C PHE A 153 -2.27 7.84 -13.72
N GLN A 154 -1.38 8.23 -14.64
CA GLN A 154 -0.07 8.81 -14.31
C GLN A 154 -0.15 10.18 -13.62
N ILE A 155 -1.23 10.93 -13.81
CA ILE A 155 -1.44 12.22 -13.11
C ILE A 155 -1.77 11.96 -11.64
N ILE A 156 -2.56 10.92 -11.37
CA ILE A 156 -2.97 10.51 -10.01
C ILE A 156 -1.78 9.84 -9.28
N ASP A 157 -1.07 8.94 -9.97
CA ASP A 157 0.14 8.27 -9.46
C ASP A 157 1.37 9.18 -9.51
N LYS A 158 1.40 10.20 -8.67
CA LYS A 158 2.51 11.17 -8.59
C LYS A 158 3.87 10.56 -8.27
N GLU A 159 3.88 9.40 -7.61
CA GLU A 159 5.10 8.69 -7.21
C GLU A 159 5.53 7.67 -8.27
N ASN A 160 4.77 7.53 -9.36
CA ASN A 160 5.03 6.63 -10.48
C ASN A 160 5.27 5.17 -10.02
N LYS A 161 4.48 4.74 -9.03
CA LYS A 161 4.54 3.42 -8.40
C LYS A 161 3.95 2.33 -9.30
N GLY A 162 3.13 2.71 -10.27
CA GLY A 162 2.36 1.81 -11.12
C GLY A 162 1.02 1.36 -10.50
N TYR A 163 0.67 1.91 -9.34
CA TYR A 163 -0.58 1.66 -8.61
C TYR A 163 -1.03 2.93 -7.88
N VAL A 164 -2.33 3.06 -7.65
CA VAL A 164 -2.93 4.17 -6.89
C VAL A 164 -3.36 3.65 -5.52
N SER A 165 -2.75 4.17 -4.45
CA SER A 165 -3.09 3.80 -3.07
C SER A 165 -4.28 4.60 -2.53
N ILE A 166 -4.87 4.14 -1.42
CA ILE A 166 -5.90 4.90 -0.66
C ILE A 166 -5.43 6.33 -0.32
N ASN A 167 -4.14 6.50 -0.03
CA ASN A 167 -3.57 7.81 0.26
C ASN A 167 -3.56 8.73 -0.97
N ASP A 168 -3.31 8.17 -2.15
CA ASP A 168 -3.35 8.90 -3.42
C ASP A 168 -4.78 9.35 -3.74
N ILE A 169 -5.76 8.46 -3.56
CA ILE A 169 -7.20 8.74 -3.70
C ILE A 169 -7.64 9.83 -2.71
N ARG A 170 -7.25 9.70 -1.43
CA ARG A 170 -7.57 10.69 -0.40
C ARG A 170 -7.03 12.08 -0.74
N ARG A 171 -5.81 12.16 -1.28
CA ARG A 171 -5.22 13.45 -1.69
C ARG A 171 -5.95 14.04 -2.88
N GLY A 172 -6.24 13.22 -3.90
CA GLY A 172 -6.99 13.65 -5.08
C GLY A 172 -8.39 14.18 -4.73
N LEU A 173 -9.11 13.47 -3.87
CA LEU A 173 -10.43 13.90 -3.40
C LEU A 173 -10.37 15.12 -2.46
N LYS A 174 -9.32 15.25 -1.62
CA LYS A 174 -9.15 16.43 -0.76
C LYS A 174 -8.88 17.71 -1.57
N HIS A 175 -8.20 17.60 -2.72
CA HIS A 175 -8.04 18.71 -3.65
C HIS A 175 -9.35 19.14 -4.31
N PHE A 176 -10.37 18.29 -4.26
CA PHE A 176 -11.66 18.51 -4.91
C PHE A 176 -12.69 19.24 -4.00
N GLY A 177 -12.35 19.56 -2.74
CA GLY A 177 -13.21 20.36 -1.87
C GLY A 177 -14.34 19.56 -1.17
N GLU A 178 -14.34 18.24 -1.31
CA GLU A 178 -15.06 17.37 -0.38
C GLU A 178 -14.32 17.38 0.96
N ALA A 179 -14.95 17.95 1.98
CA ALA A 179 -14.42 18.01 3.34
C ALA A 179 -14.16 16.60 3.88
N ASP A 180 -13.10 16.46 4.69
CA ASP A 180 -12.60 15.23 5.33
C ASP A 180 -13.44 13.98 5.10
N ILE A 181 -13.22 13.35 3.94
CA ILE A 181 -13.84 12.07 3.59
C ILE A 181 -13.39 11.04 4.61
N SER A 182 -14.35 10.33 5.18
CA SER A 182 -14.08 9.32 6.20
C SER A 182 -13.26 8.17 5.60
N GLY A 183 -12.49 7.48 6.45
CA GLY A 183 -11.75 6.28 6.02
C GLY A 183 -12.67 5.19 5.46
N GLU A 184 -13.92 5.14 5.91
CA GLU A 184 -14.94 4.20 5.44
C GLU A 184 -15.40 4.50 4.01
N GLU A 185 -15.65 5.78 3.68
CA GLU A 185 -16.02 6.20 2.33
C GLU A 185 -14.87 6.03 1.32
N LEU A 186 -13.63 6.30 1.75
CA LEU A 186 -12.45 6.01 0.91
C LEU A 186 -12.35 4.52 0.61
N HIS A 187 -12.65 3.68 1.59
CA HIS A 187 -12.63 2.24 1.41
C HIS A 187 -13.81 1.75 0.56
N GLU A 188 -14.97 2.42 0.59
CA GLU A 188 -16.04 2.19 -0.39
C GLU A 188 -15.60 2.50 -1.82
N ILE A 189 -15.02 3.68 -2.05
CA ILE A 189 -14.56 4.10 -3.38
C ILE A 189 -13.48 3.13 -3.89
N LEU A 190 -12.59 2.70 -3.01
CA LEU A 190 -11.57 1.72 -3.34
C LEU A 190 -12.21 0.39 -3.73
N ARG A 191 -13.14 -0.14 -2.92
CA ARG A 191 -13.84 -1.41 -3.17
C ARG A 191 -14.63 -1.43 -4.48
N GLU A 192 -15.04 -0.29 -5.02
CA GLU A 192 -15.71 -0.21 -6.32
C GLU A 192 -14.79 -0.61 -7.49
N ILE A 193 -13.46 -0.55 -7.31
CA ILE A 193 -12.46 -0.63 -8.38
C ILE A 193 -11.42 -1.71 -8.11
N ASP A 194 -11.04 -1.84 -6.84
CA ASP A 194 -10.13 -2.84 -6.30
C ASP A 194 -10.80 -4.23 -6.32
N THR A 195 -10.83 -4.82 -7.51
CA THR A 195 -11.42 -6.15 -7.75
C THR A 195 -10.62 -7.25 -7.07
N ASN A 196 -9.33 -7.03 -6.86
CA ASN A 196 -8.43 -8.02 -6.30
C ASN A 196 -8.26 -7.89 -4.76
N MET A 197 -8.93 -6.90 -4.15
CA MET A 197 -8.89 -6.55 -2.74
C MET A 197 -7.47 -6.40 -2.19
N ASN A 198 -6.54 -5.88 -3.00
CA ASN A 198 -5.16 -5.64 -2.56
C ASN A 198 -4.98 -4.25 -1.92
N GLY A 199 -6.05 -3.47 -1.74
CA GLY A 199 -6.03 -2.15 -1.14
C GLY A 199 -5.45 -1.05 -2.04
N GLN A 200 -5.20 -1.36 -3.31
CA GLN A 200 -4.61 -0.48 -4.31
C GLN A 200 -5.38 -0.61 -5.62
N VAL A 201 -5.27 0.38 -6.50
CA VAL A 201 -5.87 0.32 -7.84
C VAL A 201 -4.74 0.24 -8.86
N GLU A 202 -4.66 -0.88 -9.57
CA GLU A 202 -3.70 -1.08 -10.67
C GLU A 202 -4.23 -0.49 -11.99
N LEU A 203 -3.33 -0.27 -12.96
CA LEU A 203 -3.68 0.34 -14.25
C LEU A 203 -4.71 -0.51 -15.03
N ASP A 204 -4.61 -1.82 -14.96
CA ASP A 204 -5.53 -2.76 -15.60
C ASP A 204 -6.94 -2.69 -14.99
N GLU A 205 -7.07 -2.62 -13.67
CA GLU A 205 -8.34 -2.41 -12.97
C GLU A 205 -8.98 -1.07 -13.33
N TYR A 206 -8.16 -0.02 -13.39
CA TYR A 206 -8.61 1.29 -13.83
C TYR A 206 -9.13 1.27 -15.27
N LEU A 207 -8.45 0.61 -16.20
CA LEU A 207 -8.91 0.46 -17.58
C LEU A 207 -10.18 -0.39 -17.70
N GLN A 208 -10.31 -1.44 -16.88
CA GLN A 208 -11.53 -2.26 -16.83
C GLN A 208 -12.72 -1.44 -16.34
N MET A 209 -12.54 -0.64 -15.28
CA MET A 209 -13.57 0.27 -14.78
C MET A 209 -13.98 1.27 -15.87
N MET A 210 -13.02 1.92 -16.54
CA MET A 210 -13.30 2.88 -17.60
C MET A 210 -14.00 2.23 -18.80
N SER A 211 -13.62 1.00 -19.16
CA SER A 211 -14.31 0.22 -20.17
C SER A 211 -15.76 -0.11 -19.76
N ALA A 212 -16.00 -0.43 -18.49
CA ALA A 212 -17.33 -0.76 -17.96
C ALA A 212 -18.26 0.47 -17.89
N ILE A 213 -17.71 1.65 -17.59
CA ILE A 213 -18.43 2.93 -17.66
C ILE A 213 -18.81 3.23 -19.11
N LYS A 214 -17.87 3.09 -20.04
CA LYS A 214 -18.11 3.33 -21.47
C LYS A 214 -19.14 2.37 -22.05
N SER A 215 -19.11 1.10 -21.66
CA SER A 215 -20.07 0.10 -22.10
C SER A 215 -21.45 0.24 -21.45
N GLY A 216 -21.62 1.18 -20.51
CA GLY A 216 -22.88 1.42 -19.79
C GLY A 216 -23.21 0.36 -18.74
N ASN A 217 -22.26 -0.53 -18.41
CA ASN A 217 -22.44 -1.55 -17.37
C ASN A 217 -22.35 -0.96 -15.96
N VAL A 218 -21.66 0.18 -15.82
CA VAL A 218 -21.54 0.95 -14.58
C VAL A 218 -22.04 2.36 -14.84
N ALA A 219 -23.05 2.79 -14.08
CA ALA A 219 -23.72 4.08 -14.31
C ALA A 219 -22.92 5.29 -13.78
N TYR A 220 -22.10 5.10 -12.74
CA TYR A 220 -21.35 6.18 -12.10
C TYR A 220 -20.29 5.63 -11.14
N SER A 221 -19.03 6.09 -11.24
CA SER A 221 -17.99 5.84 -10.23
C SER A 221 -17.44 7.16 -9.72
N ARG A 222 -17.38 7.32 -8.39
CA ARG A 222 -16.83 8.52 -7.75
C ARG A 222 -15.37 8.75 -8.15
N PHE A 223 -14.63 7.67 -8.36
CA PHE A 223 -13.24 7.72 -8.81
C PHE A 223 -13.08 8.15 -10.27
N ALA A 224 -13.96 7.68 -11.17
CA ALA A 224 -13.90 8.10 -12.57
C ALA A 224 -14.06 9.61 -12.72
N ARG A 225 -14.99 10.21 -11.94
CA ARG A 225 -15.15 11.67 -11.86
C ARG A 225 -13.90 12.35 -11.32
N MET A 226 -13.28 11.79 -10.26
CA MET A 226 -12.02 12.32 -9.73
C MET A 226 -10.93 12.35 -10.82
N ALA A 227 -10.76 11.27 -11.57
CA ALA A 227 -9.74 11.15 -12.60
C ALA A 227 -9.91 12.13 -13.77
N GLU A 228 -11.16 12.39 -14.18
CA GLU A 228 -11.49 13.41 -15.18
C GLU A 228 -11.10 14.82 -14.73
N LEU A 229 -11.37 15.13 -13.47
CA LEU A 229 -11.14 16.46 -12.92
C LEU A 229 -9.66 16.75 -12.65
N GLU A 230 -8.88 15.74 -12.23
CA GLU A 230 -7.43 15.89 -12.11
C GLU A 230 -6.77 16.19 -13.47
N GLU A 231 -7.27 15.60 -14.56
CA GLU A 231 -6.80 15.90 -15.91
C GLU A 231 -7.04 17.36 -16.29
N GLU A 232 -8.28 17.86 -16.13
CA GLU A 232 -8.62 19.25 -16.46
C GLU A 232 -7.78 20.26 -15.67
N GLN A 233 -7.50 19.97 -14.39
CA GLN A 233 -6.67 20.83 -13.55
C GLN A 233 -5.21 20.79 -14.00
N HIS A 234 -4.66 19.61 -14.28
CA HIS A 234 -3.30 19.48 -14.77
C HIS A 234 -3.11 20.19 -16.12
N GLU A 235 -4.12 20.18 -16.99
CA GLU A 235 -4.13 20.99 -18.22
C GLU A 235 -4.17 22.50 -17.93
N LYS A 236 -5.04 22.96 -17.02
CA LYS A 236 -5.10 24.36 -16.58
C LYS A 236 -3.77 24.84 -15.97
N GLU A 237 -3.10 24.01 -15.17
CA GLU A 237 -1.78 24.31 -14.62
C GLU A 237 -0.69 24.37 -15.69
N LYS A 238 -0.70 23.44 -16.66
CA LYS A 238 0.20 23.49 -17.81
C LYS A 238 -0.01 24.75 -18.63
N LEU A 239 -1.26 25.16 -18.88
CA LEU A 239 -1.56 26.43 -19.56
C LEU A 239 -1.06 27.63 -18.74
N LYS A 240 -1.31 27.68 -17.42
CA LYS A 240 -0.80 28.76 -16.55
C LYS A 240 0.73 28.85 -16.55
N LYS A 241 1.44 27.73 -16.47
CA LYS A 241 2.92 27.68 -16.57
C LYS A 241 3.41 28.18 -17.92
N LYS A 242 2.70 27.87 -19.01
CA LYS A 242 3.03 28.35 -20.36
C LYS A 242 2.76 29.84 -20.57
N ILE A 243 1.87 30.43 -19.77
CA ILE A 243 1.47 31.86 -19.80
C ILE A 243 2.30 32.70 -18.80
N SER A 244 3.28 32.12 -18.08
CA SER A 244 4.17 32.85 -17.16
C SER A 244 4.85 34.04 -17.85
N VAL A 245 4.50 35.24 -17.41
CA VAL A 245 4.84 36.53 -18.02
C VAL A 245 6.26 36.95 -17.64
N GLU A 246 7.24 36.61 -18.49
CA GLU A 246 8.57 37.25 -18.49
C GLU A 246 8.79 38.15 -19.72
N ARG A 247 7.75 38.87 -20.16
CA ARG A 247 7.89 39.93 -21.16
C ARG A 247 7.06 41.16 -20.79
N SER A 248 7.49 41.84 -19.75
CA SER A 248 7.21 43.27 -19.58
C SER A 248 8.42 43.98 -18.94
N GLY A 249 9.60 43.70 -19.48
CA GLY A 249 10.74 44.63 -19.42
C GLY A 249 10.72 45.47 -20.69
N GLY A 250 9.89 46.51 -20.71
CA GLY A 250 9.73 47.39 -21.87
C GLY A 250 9.05 48.69 -21.47
N GLY A 251 9.84 49.62 -20.93
CA GLY A 251 9.49 51.02 -20.75
C GLY A 251 10.76 51.84 -20.91
N LEU A 252 10.84 52.56 -22.03
CA LEU A 252 11.88 53.52 -22.39
C LEU A 252 12.07 54.63 -21.34
#